data_AF-A0A0S9DZS6-F1
#
_entry.id   AF-A0A0S9DZS6-F1
#
_cell.length_a   1.000
_cell.length_b   1.000
_cell.length_c   1.000
_cell.angle_alpha   90.00
_cell.angle_beta   90.00
_cell.angle_gamma   90.00
#
_symmetry.space_group_name_H-M   'P 1'
#
loop_
_entity.id
_entity.type
_entity.pdbx_description
1 polymer ?
#
loop_
_entity_poly.entity_id
_entity_poly.type
_entity_poly.pdbx_seq_one_letter_code
_entity_poly.pdbx_strand_id
1 'polypeptide(L)'
;MDDKLSDPPSAESSPAPNAAEFLTPEALPAAVAEAARTHGWRAGLALQSAHWDRFVTSRPEALLASIRNLPGEAFVEIPSLLVAVNYLQHVISGDDPRRFHDIAIAEGGRSDDESEPLDVMINSAGRTAGYRTNGRLADAARSARQGRRILNEITAAERAERQMELPHLLLQWGRSFEVADVGGVLEYEEAWELSNLTGQPLIARRAAASLAWLHADHGRLNEAESWIARGRQITTIGSRYDAPLHLAAALVAIDRCDTDSIPGHLAELATVPIGEYWAAEAWVRAWAAYSEADIVQVETLLDAQRLSQPEALRRSGASSRYLVAAYDRLATIRGRNTTPVERDTDPSAFAHLMSAVSAYRAGSMHTALDEAARALQEDRGPRLQSAAKLLAAAARLSLGRSEAAATSFTTAHAIIEIERLYSNYSIIAPAHLLELSASTGLFVHSPAVPTDQTATTGAALASLSRRERQVLVHLASDQSLQSIADTLFVSKNTVKTTTSSLYRKLGVNSRRAAADIAQRAGIA
;
A
#
# COMPACT_ATOMS: atom_id res chain seq x y z
N MET A 1 -50.04 -55.65 -45.36
CA MET A 1 -49.89 -54.24 -45.75
C MET A 1 -50.04 -53.48 -44.46
N ASP A 2 -48.97 -53.55 -43.67
CA ASP A 2 -48.82 -52.85 -42.40
C ASP A 2 -48.41 -51.43 -42.71
N ASP A 3 -49.09 -50.45 -42.13
CA ASP A 3 -48.50 -49.12 -42.00
C ASP A 3 -48.70 -48.61 -40.59
N LYS A 4 -47.55 -48.40 -39.94
CA LYS A 4 -47.38 -47.83 -38.61
C LYS A 4 -47.47 -46.31 -38.76
N LEU A 5 -48.28 -45.66 -37.93
CA LEU A 5 -47.96 -44.29 -37.53
C LEU A 5 -47.55 -44.30 -36.06
N SER A 6 -46.24 -44.21 -35.86
CA SER A 6 -45.57 -44.02 -34.59
C SER A 6 -45.87 -42.62 -34.04
N ASP A 7 -46.19 -42.55 -32.76
CA ASP A 7 -46.12 -41.30 -31.99
C ASP A 7 -44.69 -40.71 -32.05
N PRO A 8 -44.54 -39.38 -32.12
CA PRO A 8 -43.23 -38.75 -32.01
C PRO A 8 -42.66 -38.98 -30.61
N PRO A 9 -41.34 -39.20 -30.46
CA PRO A 9 -40.74 -39.35 -29.15
C PRO A 9 -40.93 -38.06 -28.37
N SER A 10 -41.49 -38.19 -27.17
CA SER A 10 -41.49 -37.12 -26.16
C SER A 10 -40.05 -36.65 -26.01
N ALA A 11 -39.81 -35.36 -26.24
CA ALA A 11 -38.53 -34.74 -25.98
C ALA A 11 -38.24 -34.87 -24.48
N GLU A 12 -37.47 -35.88 -24.10
CA GLU A 12 -36.86 -35.97 -22.78
C GLU A 12 -36.08 -34.67 -22.58
N SER A 13 -36.56 -33.84 -21.65
CA SER A 13 -35.83 -32.66 -21.22
C SER A 13 -34.51 -33.14 -20.63
N SER A 14 -33.40 -32.96 -21.37
CA SER A 14 -32.06 -33.17 -20.83
C SER A 14 -31.96 -32.44 -19.48
N PRO A 15 -31.42 -33.08 -18.44
CA PRO A 15 -31.23 -32.41 -17.15
C PRO A 15 -30.41 -31.14 -17.37
N ALA A 16 -30.72 -30.08 -16.61
CA ALA A 16 -29.95 -28.84 -16.66
C ALA A 16 -28.46 -29.19 -16.48
N PRO A 17 -27.56 -28.61 -17.31
CA PRO A 17 -26.13 -28.85 -17.16
C PRO A 17 -25.74 -28.57 -15.72
N ASN A 18 -25.11 -29.54 -15.08
CA ASN A 18 -24.73 -29.42 -13.69
C ASN A 18 -23.77 -28.22 -13.57
N ALA A 19 -24.12 -27.22 -12.76
CA ALA A 19 -23.25 -26.07 -12.51
C ALA A 19 -21.87 -26.48 -11.94
N ALA A 20 -21.73 -27.73 -11.49
CA ALA A 20 -20.47 -28.33 -11.05
C ALA A 20 -19.58 -28.88 -12.19
N GLU A 21 -20.06 -29.01 -13.43
CA GLU A 21 -19.26 -29.49 -14.56
C GLU A 21 -18.50 -28.32 -15.20
N PHE A 22 -17.18 -28.31 -15.03
CA PHE A 22 -16.34 -27.21 -15.47
C PHE A 22 -16.15 -27.20 -17.00
N LEU A 23 -16.81 -26.26 -17.66
CA LEU A 23 -16.70 -26.03 -19.10
C LEU A 23 -15.38 -25.35 -19.46
N THR A 24 -14.94 -25.54 -20.71
CA THR A 24 -13.83 -24.75 -21.26
C THR A 24 -14.30 -23.33 -21.61
N PRO A 25 -13.40 -22.34 -21.65
CA PRO A 25 -13.76 -20.98 -22.06
C PRO A 25 -14.46 -20.92 -23.43
N GLU A 26 -14.05 -21.77 -24.36
CA GLU A 26 -14.61 -21.83 -25.71
C GLU A 26 -16.02 -22.45 -25.72
N ALA A 27 -16.31 -23.38 -24.81
CA ALA A 27 -17.61 -24.05 -24.72
C ALA A 27 -18.65 -23.27 -23.91
N LEU A 28 -18.19 -22.42 -22.98
CA LEU A 28 -19.08 -21.72 -22.04
C LEU A 28 -20.18 -20.89 -22.72
N PRO A 29 -19.90 -20.02 -23.72
CA PRO A 29 -20.95 -19.18 -24.33
C PRO A 29 -22.07 -20.00 -24.97
N ALA A 30 -21.72 -21.12 -25.60
CA ALA A 30 -22.67 -22.02 -26.24
C ALA A 30 -23.51 -22.78 -25.21
N ALA A 31 -22.88 -23.27 -24.14
CA ALA A 31 -23.59 -23.97 -23.06
C ALA A 31 -24.55 -23.05 -22.28
N VAL A 32 -24.15 -21.78 -22.06
CA VAL A 32 -25.01 -20.77 -21.45
C VAL A 32 -26.22 -20.47 -22.34
N ALA A 33 -26.00 -20.30 -23.65
CA ALA A 33 -27.08 -20.12 -24.61
C ALA A 33 -28.03 -21.32 -24.66
N GLU A 34 -27.47 -22.54 -24.57
CA GLU A 34 -28.25 -23.77 -24.52
C GLU A 34 -29.14 -23.83 -23.28
N ALA A 35 -28.55 -23.67 -22.10
CA ALA A 35 -29.26 -23.69 -20.82
C ALA A 35 -30.33 -22.59 -20.77
N ALA A 36 -30.04 -21.39 -21.30
CA ALA A 36 -31.01 -20.32 -21.41
C ALA A 36 -32.22 -20.70 -22.29
N ARG A 37 -31.98 -21.44 -23.37
CA ARG A 37 -33.00 -21.88 -24.32
C ARG A 37 -33.82 -23.07 -23.81
N THR A 38 -33.21 -24.01 -23.09
CA THR A 38 -33.85 -25.26 -22.65
C THR A 38 -34.48 -25.14 -21.26
N HIS A 39 -33.85 -24.39 -20.35
CA HIS A 39 -34.24 -24.31 -18.94
C HIS A 39 -34.53 -22.87 -18.48
N GLY A 40 -34.55 -21.92 -19.43
CA GLY A 40 -34.79 -20.51 -19.17
C GLY A 40 -33.52 -19.73 -18.83
N TRP A 41 -33.53 -18.42 -19.08
CA TRP A 41 -32.34 -17.57 -19.00
C TRP A 41 -31.68 -17.54 -17.61
N ARG A 42 -32.45 -17.77 -16.53
CA ARG A 42 -31.92 -17.89 -15.16
C ARG A 42 -30.96 -19.08 -15.00
N ALA A 43 -31.23 -20.20 -15.66
CA ALA A 43 -30.34 -21.37 -15.66
C ALA A 43 -29.05 -21.08 -16.43
N GLY A 44 -29.15 -20.38 -17.57
CA GLY A 44 -27.98 -19.90 -18.31
C GLY A 44 -27.13 -18.93 -17.50
N LEU A 45 -27.75 -17.98 -16.79
CA LEU A 45 -27.05 -17.03 -15.93
C LEU A 45 -26.37 -17.73 -14.74
N ALA A 46 -27.02 -18.71 -14.11
CA ALA A 46 -26.41 -19.51 -13.03
C ALA A 46 -25.16 -20.27 -13.52
N LEU A 47 -25.23 -20.88 -14.71
CA LEU A 47 -24.09 -21.56 -15.33
C LEU A 47 -22.94 -20.59 -15.63
N GLN A 48 -23.25 -19.40 -16.14
CA GLN A 48 -22.27 -18.34 -16.38
C GLN A 48 -21.61 -17.88 -15.07
N SER A 49 -22.40 -17.68 -14.02
CA SER A 49 -21.95 -17.20 -12.71
C SER A 49 -21.00 -18.22 -12.06
N ALA A 50 -21.28 -19.52 -12.19
CA ALA A 50 -20.41 -20.59 -11.70
C ALA A 50 -19.00 -20.60 -12.34
N HIS A 51 -18.85 -20.00 -13.53
CA HIS A 51 -17.57 -19.91 -14.25
C HIS A 51 -16.90 -18.53 -14.17
N TRP A 52 -17.53 -17.57 -13.48
CA TRP A 52 -17.07 -16.19 -13.40
C TRP A 52 -15.64 -16.10 -12.87
N ASP A 53 -15.39 -16.60 -11.67
CA ASP A 53 -14.09 -16.51 -11.00
C ASP A 53 -12.94 -17.08 -11.82
N ARG A 54 -13.20 -18.21 -12.49
CA ARG A 54 -12.18 -18.89 -13.28
C ARG A 54 -11.78 -18.10 -14.50
N PHE A 55 -12.74 -17.46 -15.17
CA PHE A 55 -12.51 -16.85 -16.49
C PHE A 55 -12.40 -15.33 -16.48
N VAL A 56 -12.84 -14.65 -15.42
CA VAL A 56 -12.84 -13.18 -15.35
C VAL A 56 -11.44 -12.58 -15.52
N THR A 57 -10.39 -13.33 -15.14
CA THR A 57 -9.00 -12.90 -15.30
C THR A 57 -8.32 -13.53 -16.52
N SER A 58 -8.55 -14.81 -16.79
CA SER A 58 -7.82 -15.51 -17.85
C SER A 58 -8.44 -15.42 -19.23
N ARG A 59 -9.79 -15.34 -19.30
CA ARG A 59 -10.61 -15.41 -20.53
C ARG A 59 -11.90 -14.57 -20.40
N PRO A 60 -11.81 -13.27 -20.08
CA PRO A 60 -12.98 -12.42 -19.86
C PRO A 60 -13.89 -12.29 -21.09
N GLU A 61 -13.35 -12.51 -22.31
CA GLU A 61 -14.11 -12.52 -23.56
C GLU A 61 -15.18 -13.63 -23.57
N ALA A 62 -14.86 -14.79 -23.00
CA ALA A 62 -15.79 -15.91 -22.91
C ALA A 62 -16.98 -15.58 -21.99
N LEU A 63 -16.73 -14.93 -20.85
CA LEU A 63 -17.80 -14.48 -19.96
C LEU A 63 -18.65 -13.40 -20.60
N LEU A 64 -18.03 -12.46 -21.32
CA LEU A 64 -18.75 -11.38 -21.99
C LEU A 64 -19.64 -11.93 -23.11
N ALA A 65 -19.11 -12.86 -23.91
CA ALA A 65 -19.89 -13.56 -24.93
C ALA A 65 -21.07 -14.34 -24.32
N SER A 66 -20.85 -14.99 -23.17
CA SER A 66 -21.90 -15.73 -22.46
C SER A 66 -23.04 -14.82 -21.97
N ILE A 67 -22.72 -13.67 -21.38
CA ILE A 67 -23.74 -12.70 -20.93
C ILE A 67 -24.51 -12.11 -22.11
N ARG A 68 -23.81 -11.81 -23.22
CA ARG A 68 -24.45 -11.30 -24.45
C ARG A 68 -25.43 -12.27 -25.11
N ASN A 69 -25.35 -13.56 -24.79
CA ASN A 69 -26.28 -14.58 -25.28
C ASN A 69 -27.58 -14.67 -24.46
N LEU A 70 -27.68 -13.96 -23.33
CA LEU A 70 -28.93 -13.89 -22.55
C LEU A 70 -29.97 -13.01 -23.28
N PRO A 71 -31.28 -13.34 -23.18
CA PRO A 71 -32.33 -12.55 -23.81
C PRO A 71 -32.47 -11.16 -23.17
N GLY A 72 -33.05 -10.21 -23.91
CA GLY A 72 -33.27 -8.83 -23.41
C GLY A 72 -34.08 -8.76 -22.10
N GLU A 73 -35.00 -9.70 -21.89
CA GLU A 73 -35.77 -9.85 -20.64
C GLU A 73 -34.87 -10.00 -19.41
N ALA A 74 -33.73 -10.69 -19.54
CA ALA A 74 -32.77 -10.84 -18.45
C ALA A 74 -32.17 -9.48 -18.03
N PHE A 75 -31.92 -8.57 -18.97
CA PHE A 75 -31.40 -7.24 -18.68
C PHE A 75 -32.46 -6.26 -18.16
N VAL A 76 -33.74 -6.53 -18.44
CA VAL A 76 -34.86 -5.76 -17.88
C VAL A 76 -35.15 -6.20 -16.45
N GLU A 77 -35.14 -7.51 -16.20
CA GLU A 77 -35.36 -8.08 -14.86
C GLU A 77 -34.13 -7.93 -13.94
N ILE A 78 -32.92 -8.00 -14.49
CA ILE A 78 -31.66 -7.83 -13.75
C ILE A 78 -30.81 -6.74 -14.43
N PRO A 79 -31.11 -5.45 -14.20
CA PRO A 79 -30.36 -4.34 -14.79
C PRO A 79 -28.86 -4.36 -14.40
N SER A 80 -28.53 -4.98 -13.27
CA SER A 80 -27.16 -5.14 -12.78
C SER A 80 -26.27 -6.00 -13.71
N LEU A 81 -26.83 -6.77 -14.65
CA LEU A 81 -26.07 -7.45 -15.71
C LEU A 81 -25.29 -6.46 -16.59
N LEU A 82 -25.77 -5.22 -16.75
CA LEU A 82 -25.05 -4.18 -17.48
C LEU A 82 -23.76 -3.77 -16.78
N VAL A 83 -23.73 -3.81 -15.44
CA VAL A 83 -22.52 -3.57 -14.65
C VAL A 83 -21.48 -4.65 -14.92
N ALA A 84 -21.90 -5.92 -14.98
CA ALA A 84 -21.03 -7.04 -15.31
C ALA A 84 -20.48 -6.96 -16.74
N VAL A 85 -21.30 -6.57 -17.72
CA VAL A 85 -20.87 -6.31 -19.11
C VAL A 85 -19.81 -5.22 -19.18
N ASN A 86 -20.09 -4.06 -18.56
CA ASN A 86 -19.15 -2.93 -18.54
C ASN A 86 -17.84 -3.32 -17.86
N TYR A 87 -17.92 -4.09 -16.76
CA TYR A 87 -16.74 -4.59 -16.08
C TYR A 87 -15.90 -5.50 -16.98
N LEU A 88 -16.49 -6.50 -17.64
CA LEU A 88 -15.76 -7.40 -18.52
C LEU A 88 -15.16 -6.68 -19.73
N GLN A 89 -15.88 -5.73 -20.32
CA GLN A 89 -15.35 -4.89 -21.39
C GLN A 89 -14.14 -4.07 -20.93
N HIS A 90 -14.18 -3.55 -19.71
CA HIS A 90 -13.06 -2.86 -19.10
C HIS A 90 -11.86 -3.80 -18.89
N VAL A 91 -12.09 -5.03 -18.42
CA VAL A 91 -11.02 -6.03 -18.28
C VAL A 91 -10.41 -6.44 -19.62
N ILE A 92 -11.23 -6.68 -20.65
CA ILE A 92 -10.79 -7.10 -22.01
C ILE A 92 -9.98 -6.00 -22.70
N SER A 93 -10.37 -4.74 -22.50
CA SER A 93 -9.70 -3.60 -23.16
C SER A 93 -8.24 -3.43 -22.72
N GLY A 94 -7.78 -4.20 -21.74
CA GLY A 94 -6.36 -4.41 -21.42
C GLY A 94 -5.69 -3.24 -20.72
N ASP A 95 -6.26 -2.03 -20.75
CA ASP A 95 -5.64 -0.86 -20.15
C ASP A 95 -6.64 0.24 -19.78
N ASP A 96 -6.30 0.86 -18.65
CA ASP A 96 -6.83 2.09 -18.06
C ASP A 96 -8.09 1.99 -17.15
N PRO A 97 -7.92 1.92 -15.81
CA PRO A 97 -9.01 2.05 -14.83
C PRO A 97 -9.91 3.28 -15.07
N ARG A 98 -9.38 4.33 -15.71
CA ARG A 98 -10.11 5.57 -16.05
C ARG A 98 -11.20 5.35 -17.12
N ARG A 99 -11.24 4.20 -17.79
CA ARG A 99 -12.25 3.87 -18.83
C ARG A 99 -13.47 3.10 -18.31
N PHE A 100 -13.57 2.85 -17.01
CA PHE A 100 -14.82 2.37 -16.43
C PHE A 100 -15.82 3.54 -16.40
N HIS A 101 -16.56 3.70 -17.50
CA HIS A 101 -17.71 4.56 -17.56
C HIS A 101 -18.87 3.85 -16.88
N ASP A 102 -19.12 4.24 -15.63
CA ASP A 102 -20.40 3.95 -15.01
C ASP A 102 -21.45 4.72 -15.82
N ILE A 103 -22.09 4.03 -16.76
CA ILE A 103 -23.44 4.43 -17.16
C ILE A 103 -24.27 4.15 -15.92
N ALA A 104 -24.28 5.14 -15.02
CA ALA A 104 -25.22 5.16 -13.93
C ALA A 104 -26.59 4.89 -14.57
N ILE A 105 -27.20 3.78 -14.20
CA ILE A 105 -28.64 3.57 -14.37
C ILE A 105 -29.30 4.55 -13.38
N ALA A 106 -29.18 5.85 -13.67
CA ALA A 106 -29.82 6.91 -12.92
C ALA A 106 -31.13 7.34 -13.60
N GLU A 107 -31.50 6.76 -14.74
CA GLU A 107 -32.67 7.21 -15.52
C GLU A 107 -33.62 6.08 -15.94
N GLY A 108 -33.63 4.97 -15.19
CA GLY A 108 -34.62 3.89 -15.38
C GLY A 108 -35.98 4.15 -14.71
N GLY A 109 -36.12 5.21 -13.91
CA GLY A 109 -37.40 5.61 -13.30
C GLY A 109 -37.93 4.74 -12.16
N ARG A 110 -37.23 3.67 -11.75
CA ARG A 110 -37.57 2.88 -10.54
C ARG A 110 -36.91 3.52 -9.32
N SER A 111 -37.69 3.74 -8.27
CA SER A 111 -37.16 4.21 -6.99
C SER A 111 -36.40 3.07 -6.27
N ASP A 112 -35.46 3.41 -5.38
CA ASP A 112 -34.75 2.43 -4.54
C ASP A 112 -35.74 1.55 -3.73
N ASP A 113 -36.95 2.04 -3.44
CA ASP A 113 -38.04 1.32 -2.74
C ASP A 113 -38.71 0.20 -3.56
N GLU A 114 -38.56 0.20 -4.89
CA GLU A 114 -39.19 -0.78 -5.80
C GLU A 114 -38.22 -1.83 -6.36
N SER A 115 -36.96 -1.82 -5.90
CA SER A 115 -35.87 -2.67 -6.39
C SER A 115 -35.57 -3.82 -5.41
N GLU A 116 -35.19 -4.99 -5.92
CA GLU A 116 -34.75 -6.11 -5.05
C GLU A 116 -33.49 -5.68 -4.26
N PRO A 117 -33.35 -6.04 -2.96
CA PRO A 117 -32.19 -5.68 -2.15
C PRO A 117 -30.84 -6.02 -2.81
N LEU A 118 -30.76 -7.15 -3.53
CA LEU A 118 -29.55 -7.56 -4.26
C LEU A 118 -29.18 -6.56 -5.37
N ASP A 119 -30.15 -6.09 -6.14
CA ASP A 119 -29.90 -5.12 -7.22
C ASP A 119 -29.39 -3.79 -6.67
N VAL A 120 -29.95 -3.33 -5.54
CA VAL A 120 -29.46 -2.12 -4.85
C VAL A 120 -28.01 -2.31 -4.41
N MET A 121 -27.66 -3.49 -3.88
CA MET A 121 -26.29 -3.81 -3.48
C MET A 121 -25.32 -3.88 -4.67
N ILE A 122 -25.71 -4.54 -5.78
CA ILE A 122 -24.86 -4.62 -6.97
C ILE A 122 -24.68 -3.24 -7.61
N ASN A 123 -25.74 -2.44 -7.70
CA ASN A 123 -25.68 -1.07 -8.22
C ASN A 123 -24.83 -0.16 -7.32
N SER A 124 -24.90 -0.34 -6.00
CA SER A 124 -23.98 0.32 -5.07
C SER A 124 -22.53 -0.03 -5.39
N ALA A 125 -22.20 -1.33 -5.52
CA ALA A 125 -20.85 -1.78 -5.85
C ALA A 125 -20.37 -1.28 -7.22
N GLY A 126 -21.23 -1.30 -8.25
CA GLY A 126 -20.94 -0.75 -9.58
C GLY A 126 -20.57 0.74 -9.54
N ARG A 127 -21.37 1.55 -8.84
CA ARG A 127 -21.11 2.99 -8.64
C ARG A 127 -19.79 3.25 -7.92
N THR A 128 -19.41 2.40 -6.97
CA THR A 128 -18.16 2.60 -6.25
C THR A 128 -16.94 2.60 -7.18
N ALA A 129 -16.87 1.69 -8.15
CA ALA A 129 -15.75 1.61 -9.08
C ALA A 129 -15.63 2.90 -9.91
N GLY A 130 -16.75 3.37 -10.47
CA GLY A 130 -16.80 4.62 -11.24
C GLY A 130 -16.42 5.86 -10.41
N TYR A 131 -16.89 5.96 -9.17
CA TYR A 131 -16.49 7.07 -8.29
C TYR A 131 -15.00 7.03 -7.93
N ARG A 132 -14.44 5.84 -7.67
CA ARG A 132 -13.02 5.70 -7.31
C ARG A 132 -12.11 6.11 -8.46
N THR A 133 -12.37 5.64 -9.68
CA THR A 133 -11.53 5.94 -10.85
C THR A 133 -11.57 7.42 -11.25
N ASN A 134 -12.64 8.13 -10.93
CA ASN A 134 -12.78 9.58 -11.15
C ASN A 134 -12.31 10.44 -9.95
N GLY A 135 -11.75 9.84 -8.89
CA GLY A 135 -11.28 10.56 -7.70
C GLY A 135 -12.39 11.09 -6.78
N ARG A 136 -13.64 10.66 -6.98
CA ARG A 136 -14.79 10.99 -6.13
C ARG A 136 -14.86 10.05 -4.92
N LEU A 137 -13.79 10.01 -4.12
CA LEU A 137 -13.62 8.98 -3.07
C LEU A 137 -14.68 9.06 -1.96
N ALA A 138 -15.15 10.27 -1.62
CA ALA A 138 -16.24 10.44 -0.67
C ALA A 138 -17.59 9.88 -1.18
N ASP A 139 -17.86 10.01 -2.49
CA ASP A 139 -19.04 9.40 -3.12
C ASP A 139 -18.91 7.87 -3.16
N ALA A 140 -17.72 7.34 -3.47
CA ALA A 140 -17.45 5.91 -3.41
C ALA A 140 -17.74 5.34 -2.02
N ALA A 141 -17.21 5.97 -0.97
CA ALA A 141 -17.46 5.57 0.41
C ALA A 141 -18.95 5.69 0.79
N ARG A 142 -19.67 6.74 0.33
CA ARG A 142 -21.12 6.85 0.56
C ARG A 142 -21.90 5.72 -0.12
N SER A 143 -21.59 5.41 -1.38
CA SER A 143 -22.23 4.32 -2.12
C SER A 143 -21.97 2.98 -1.42
N ALA A 144 -20.73 2.71 -1.00
CA ALA A 144 -20.38 1.51 -0.24
C ALA A 144 -21.14 1.39 1.08
N ARG A 145 -21.28 2.49 1.86
CA ARG A 145 -22.10 2.49 3.08
C ARG A 145 -23.57 2.20 2.80
N GLN A 146 -24.11 2.67 1.68
CA GLN A 146 -25.48 2.35 1.28
C GLN A 146 -25.65 0.84 1.07
N GLY A 147 -24.79 0.21 0.26
CA GLY A 147 -24.85 -1.24 0.02
C GLY A 147 -24.67 -2.05 1.31
N ARG A 148 -23.76 -1.61 2.19
CA ARG A 148 -23.52 -2.23 3.50
C ARG A 148 -24.73 -2.15 4.44
N ARG A 149 -25.47 -1.03 4.42
CA ARG A 149 -26.71 -0.90 5.22
C ARG A 149 -27.76 -1.90 4.75
N ILE A 150 -27.99 -2.00 3.44
CA ILE A 150 -28.92 -2.98 2.88
C ILE A 150 -28.53 -4.42 3.26
N LEU A 151 -27.24 -4.77 3.17
CA LEU A 151 -26.74 -6.09 3.63
C LEU A 151 -27.02 -6.37 5.12
N ASN A 152 -27.02 -5.34 5.95
CA ASN A 152 -27.33 -5.47 7.39
C ASN A 152 -28.82 -5.52 7.68
N GLU A 153 -29.67 -5.08 6.74
CA GLU A 153 -31.12 -5.06 6.86
C GLU A 153 -31.77 -6.35 6.35
N ILE A 154 -31.15 -7.06 5.39
CA ILE A 154 -31.66 -8.35 4.91
C ILE A 154 -31.56 -9.46 5.98
N THR A 155 -32.47 -10.42 5.91
CA THR A 155 -32.55 -11.57 6.83
C THR A 155 -31.39 -12.54 6.64
N ALA A 156 -31.17 -13.40 7.63
CA ALA A 156 -30.16 -14.47 7.54
C ALA A 156 -30.46 -15.47 6.40
N ALA A 157 -31.74 -15.73 6.11
CA ALA A 157 -32.15 -16.60 5.01
C ALA A 157 -31.79 -15.97 3.65
N GLU A 158 -32.15 -14.71 3.44
CA GLU A 158 -31.79 -13.97 2.21
C GLU A 158 -30.28 -13.86 2.04
N ARG A 159 -29.54 -13.63 3.13
CA ARG A 159 -28.08 -13.61 3.10
C ARG A 159 -27.49 -14.96 2.68
N ALA A 160 -28.04 -16.07 3.18
CA ALA A 160 -27.59 -17.42 2.84
C ALA A 160 -27.85 -17.74 1.36
N GLU A 161 -28.98 -17.29 0.81
CA GLU A 161 -29.27 -17.47 -0.62
C GLU A 161 -28.33 -16.68 -1.54
N ARG A 162 -27.67 -15.63 -1.04
CA ARG A 162 -26.76 -14.75 -1.81
C ARG A 162 -25.28 -14.91 -1.43
N GLN A 163 -24.93 -15.99 -0.73
CA GLN A 163 -23.58 -16.18 -0.20
C GLN A 163 -22.48 -16.23 -1.27
N MET A 164 -22.82 -16.56 -2.52
CA MET A 164 -21.88 -16.62 -3.64
C MET A 164 -21.51 -15.22 -4.15
N GLU A 165 -22.47 -14.29 -4.18
CA GLU A 165 -22.30 -12.94 -4.72
C GLU A 165 -21.67 -11.98 -3.70
N LEU A 166 -22.00 -12.14 -2.41
CA LEU A 166 -21.60 -11.23 -1.35
C LEU A 166 -20.08 -10.97 -1.26
N PRO A 167 -19.19 -11.96 -1.38
CA PRO A 167 -17.75 -11.72 -1.30
C PRO A 167 -17.23 -10.72 -2.35
N HIS A 168 -17.79 -10.71 -3.56
CA HIS A 168 -17.43 -9.73 -4.59
C HIS A 168 -17.84 -8.31 -4.21
N LEU A 169 -19.05 -8.14 -3.69
CA LEU A 169 -19.59 -6.86 -3.28
C LEU A 169 -18.78 -6.28 -2.10
N LEU A 170 -18.50 -7.13 -1.12
CA LEU A 170 -17.66 -6.81 0.04
C LEU A 170 -16.27 -6.34 -0.38
N LEU A 171 -15.62 -7.02 -1.33
CA LEU A 171 -14.32 -6.56 -1.86
C LEU A 171 -14.38 -5.17 -2.51
N GLN A 172 -15.46 -4.83 -3.23
CA GLN A 172 -15.60 -3.51 -3.86
C GLN A 172 -15.88 -2.40 -2.83
N TRP A 173 -16.72 -2.70 -1.83
CA TRP A 173 -17.01 -1.77 -0.74
C TRP A 173 -15.80 -1.56 0.16
N GLY A 174 -15.11 -2.64 0.54
CA GLY A 174 -13.85 -2.58 1.29
C GLY A 174 -12.81 -1.73 0.56
N ARG A 175 -12.69 -1.90 -0.76
CA ARG A 175 -11.77 -1.08 -1.58
C ARG A 175 -12.15 0.40 -1.56
N SER A 176 -13.44 0.71 -1.59
CA SER A 176 -13.94 2.08 -1.46
C SER A 176 -13.58 2.72 -0.14
N PHE A 177 -13.72 1.98 0.97
CA PHE A 177 -13.36 2.48 2.29
C PHE A 177 -11.85 2.66 2.44
N GLU A 178 -11.07 1.72 1.91
CA GLU A 178 -9.62 1.78 1.95
C GLU A 178 -9.09 3.00 1.18
N VAL A 179 -9.47 3.18 -0.08
CA VAL A 179 -8.93 4.30 -0.88
C VAL A 179 -9.38 5.65 -0.34
N ALA A 180 -10.57 5.72 0.25
CA ALA A 180 -11.09 6.92 0.90
C ALA A 180 -10.48 7.17 2.29
N ASP A 181 -9.63 6.28 2.79
CA ASP A 181 -8.96 6.36 4.11
C ASP A 181 -9.96 6.34 5.28
N VAL A 182 -11.02 5.53 5.18
CA VAL A 182 -12.11 5.44 6.18
C VAL A 182 -12.39 4.02 6.68
N GLY A 183 -11.56 3.02 6.31
CA GLY A 183 -11.67 1.65 6.83
C GLY A 183 -11.52 0.57 5.76
N GLY A 184 -12.31 -0.50 5.87
CA GLY A 184 -12.33 -1.63 4.92
C GLY A 184 -11.97 -2.98 5.52
N VAL A 185 -11.42 -3.03 6.75
CA VAL A 185 -11.04 -4.29 7.43
C VAL A 185 -12.22 -5.26 7.51
N LEU A 186 -13.36 -4.80 8.04
CA LEU A 186 -14.53 -5.64 8.24
C LEU A 186 -15.04 -6.24 6.93
N GLU A 187 -15.12 -5.44 5.87
CA GLU A 187 -15.56 -5.91 4.55
C GLU A 187 -14.62 -6.98 3.99
N TYR A 188 -13.31 -6.80 4.15
CA TYR A 188 -12.35 -7.80 3.68
C TYR A 188 -12.33 -9.06 4.54
N GLU A 189 -12.51 -8.96 5.86
CA GLU A 189 -12.64 -10.14 6.75
C GLU A 189 -13.87 -10.96 6.39
N GLU A 190 -15.04 -10.34 6.25
CA GLU A 190 -16.26 -11.04 5.84
C GLU A 190 -16.13 -11.62 4.43
N ALA A 191 -15.49 -10.91 3.49
CA ALA A 191 -15.22 -11.43 2.16
C ALA A 191 -14.33 -12.68 2.22
N TRP A 192 -13.30 -12.67 3.07
CA TRP A 192 -12.40 -13.82 3.26
C TRP A 192 -13.14 -15.01 3.88
N GLU A 193 -13.94 -14.80 4.93
CA GLU A 193 -14.70 -15.87 5.58
C GLU A 193 -15.71 -16.51 4.62
N LEU A 194 -16.53 -15.69 3.97
CA LEU A 194 -17.55 -16.18 3.03
C LEU A 194 -16.93 -16.86 1.81
N SER A 195 -15.83 -16.34 1.27
CA SER A 195 -15.17 -16.96 0.12
C SER A 195 -14.53 -18.31 0.46
N ASN A 196 -14.06 -18.53 1.69
CA ASN A 196 -13.62 -19.85 2.13
C ASN A 196 -14.82 -20.81 2.31
N LEU A 197 -15.93 -20.31 2.88
CA LEU A 197 -17.16 -21.10 3.04
C LEU A 197 -17.75 -21.55 1.69
N THR A 198 -17.67 -20.68 0.68
CA THR A 198 -18.27 -20.89 -0.65
C THR A 198 -17.31 -21.47 -1.68
N GLY A 199 -16.05 -21.75 -1.31
CA GLY A 199 -15.06 -22.35 -2.21
C GLY A 199 -14.59 -21.42 -3.34
N GLN A 200 -14.42 -20.13 -3.04
CA GLN A 200 -13.98 -19.08 -3.98
C GLN A 200 -12.52 -18.65 -3.67
N PRO A 201 -11.50 -19.48 -3.98
CA PRO A 201 -10.12 -19.25 -3.53
C PRO A 201 -9.48 -17.98 -4.08
N LEU A 202 -9.86 -17.52 -5.27
CA LEU A 202 -9.34 -16.27 -5.84
C LEU A 202 -9.81 -15.05 -5.04
N ILE A 203 -11.07 -15.05 -4.62
CA ILE A 203 -11.64 -14.01 -3.77
C ILE A 203 -10.99 -14.04 -2.39
N ALA A 204 -10.84 -15.24 -1.80
CA ALA A 204 -10.16 -15.41 -0.51
C ALA A 204 -8.72 -14.88 -0.57
N ARG A 205 -7.97 -15.18 -1.63
CA ARG A 205 -6.61 -14.66 -1.83
C ARG A 205 -6.60 -13.14 -1.94
N ARG A 206 -7.53 -12.56 -2.71
CA ARG A 206 -7.66 -11.11 -2.87
C ARG A 206 -8.00 -10.41 -1.55
N ALA A 207 -8.94 -10.96 -0.77
CA ALA A 207 -9.30 -10.44 0.54
C ALA A 207 -8.11 -10.48 1.51
N ALA A 208 -7.40 -11.61 1.56
CA ALA A 208 -6.18 -11.76 2.37
C ALA A 208 -5.07 -10.78 1.96
N ALA A 209 -4.88 -10.56 0.66
CA ALA A 209 -3.91 -9.60 0.14
C ALA A 209 -4.26 -8.15 0.56
N SER A 210 -5.53 -7.76 0.42
CA SER A 210 -6.02 -6.45 0.86
C SER A 210 -5.91 -6.25 2.39
N LEU A 211 -6.21 -7.28 3.19
CA LEU A 211 -6.01 -7.25 4.65
C LEU A 211 -4.53 -7.11 5.02
N ALA A 212 -3.66 -7.91 4.39
CA ALA A 212 -2.22 -7.82 4.58
C ALA A 212 -1.72 -6.39 4.39
N TRP A 213 -2.14 -5.74 3.29
CA TRP A 213 -1.79 -4.34 3.02
C TRP A 213 -2.36 -3.38 4.07
N LEU A 214 -3.65 -3.48 4.39
CA LEU A 214 -4.31 -2.56 5.31
C LEU A 214 -3.71 -2.65 6.72
N HIS A 215 -3.37 -3.86 7.18
CA HIS A 215 -2.66 -4.05 8.44
C HIS A 215 -1.22 -3.52 8.38
N ALA A 216 -0.48 -3.77 7.30
CA ALA A 216 0.88 -3.27 7.13
C ALA A 216 0.94 -1.73 7.10
N ASP A 217 0.06 -1.08 6.33
CA ASP A 217 -0.05 0.38 6.24
C ASP A 217 -0.25 1.03 7.61
N HIS A 218 -1.16 0.49 8.42
CA HIS A 218 -1.44 1.00 9.78
C HIS A 218 -0.38 0.58 10.82
N GLY A 219 0.58 -0.26 10.46
CA GLY A 219 1.64 -0.75 11.34
C GLY A 219 1.26 -1.92 12.25
N ARG A 220 0.16 -2.63 11.96
CA ARG A 220 -0.21 -3.90 12.62
C ARG A 220 0.52 -5.06 11.93
N LEU A 221 1.84 -5.09 12.06
CA LEU A 221 2.69 -5.95 11.25
C LEU A 221 2.56 -7.43 11.58
N ASN A 222 2.26 -7.79 12.83
CA ASN A 222 2.01 -9.19 13.20
C ASN A 222 0.75 -9.75 12.51
N GLU A 223 -0.31 -8.94 12.42
CA GLU A 223 -1.51 -9.27 11.64
C GLU A 223 -1.21 -9.31 10.14
N ALA A 224 -0.44 -8.34 9.63
CA ALA A 224 -0.05 -8.31 8.23
C ALA A 224 0.69 -9.59 7.81
N GLU A 225 1.66 -10.06 8.59
CA GLU A 225 2.39 -11.32 8.36
C GLU A 225 1.45 -12.52 8.33
N SER A 226 0.47 -12.57 9.25
CA SER A 226 -0.54 -13.62 9.31
C SER A 226 -1.39 -13.65 8.04
N TRP A 227 -1.82 -12.48 7.55
CA TRP A 227 -2.58 -12.36 6.30
C TRP A 227 -1.74 -12.64 5.05
N ILE A 228 -0.46 -12.26 5.04
CA ILE A 228 0.48 -12.63 3.97
C ILE A 228 0.61 -14.15 3.89
N ALA A 229 0.77 -14.83 5.03
CA ALA A 229 0.87 -16.29 5.08
C ALA A 229 -0.40 -16.95 4.56
N ARG A 230 -1.59 -16.50 5.00
CA ARG A 230 -2.89 -16.99 4.50
C ARG A 230 -3.03 -16.81 2.99
N GLY A 231 -2.68 -15.63 2.47
CA GLY A 231 -2.72 -15.36 1.04
C GLY A 231 -1.80 -16.30 0.25
N ARG A 232 -0.54 -16.46 0.69
CA ARG A 232 0.47 -17.31 0.04
C ARG A 232 0.11 -18.81 0.04
N GLN A 233 -0.65 -19.29 1.01
CA GLN A 233 -1.13 -20.68 1.05
C GLN A 233 -2.10 -21.00 -0.11
N ILE A 234 -2.76 -20.00 -0.68
CA ILE A 234 -3.68 -20.18 -1.81
C ILE A 234 -2.89 -20.11 -3.12
N THR A 235 -2.58 -21.25 -3.73
CA THR A 235 -1.64 -21.38 -4.87
C THR A 235 -2.25 -21.14 -6.26
N THR A 236 -3.44 -20.58 -6.35
CA THR A 236 -4.12 -20.38 -7.64
C THR A 236 -3.31 -19.46 -8.56
N ILE A 237 -2.98 -19.96 -9.76
CA ILE A 237 -2.07 -19.31 -10.71
C ILE A 237 -2.74 -18.08 -11.36
N GLY A 238 -2.08 -16.91 -11.32
CA GLY A 238 -2.44 -15.74 -12.14
C GLY A 238 -3.27 -14.65 -11.46
N SER A 239 -3.16 -14.44 -10.15
CA SER A 239 -3.94 -13.39 -9.48
C SER A 239 -3.40 -11.99 -9.79
N ARG A 240 -4.04 -11.33 -10.77
CA ARG A 240 -3.87 -9.90 -11.11
C ARG A 240 -4.08 -8.93 -9.93
N TYR A 241 -4.54 -9.44 -8.77
CA TYR A 241 -4.86 -8.64 -7.58
C TYR A 241 -3.84 -8.83 -6.46
N ASP A 242 -2.68 -9.43 -6.74
CA ASP A 242 -1.65 -9.73 -5.74
C ASP A 242 -0.72 -8.55 -5.42
N ALA A 243 -0.82 -7.43 -6.14
CA ALA A 243 -0.07 -6.21 -5.83
C ALA A 243 -0.08 -5.84 -4.32
N PRO A 244 -1.23 -5.75 -3.62
CA PRO A 244 -1.25 -5.49 -2.17
C PRO A 244 -0.53 -6.56 -1.33
N LEU A 245 -0.51 -7.83 -1.75
CA LEU A 245 0.21 -8.89 -1.04
C LEU A 245 1.72 -8.64 -1.06
N HIS A 246 2.28 -8.31 -2.23
CA HIS A 246 3.71 -8.04 -2.39
C HIS A 246 4.11 -6.68 -1.78
N LEU A 247 3.24 -5.67 -1.89
CA LEU A 247 3.43 -4.39 -1.20
C LEU A 247 3.47 -4.57 0.32
N ALA A 248 2.56 -5.36 0.89
CA ALA A 248 2.53 -5.65 2.31
C ALA A 248 3.81 -6.39 2.75
N ALA A 249 4.24 -7.41 1.99
CA ALA A 249 5.46 -8.14 2.28
C ALA A 249 6.72 -7.24 2.23
N ALA A 250 6.82 -6.37 1.22
CA ALA A 250 7.90 -5.41 1.11
C ALA A 250 7.90 -4.40 2.28
N LEU A 251 6.74 -3.85 2.63
CA LEU A 251 6.61 -2.89 3.73
C LEU A 251 6.92 -3.53 5.09
N VAL A 252 6.46 -4.76 5.34
CA VAL A 252 6.85 -5.54 6.52
C VAL A 252 8.36 -5.71 6.57
N ALA A 253 9.00 -6.16 5.48
CA ALA A 253 10.46 -6.34 5.44
C ALA A 253 11.21 -5.02 5.72
N ILE A 254 10.75 -3.90 5.14
CA ILE A 254 11.26 -2.55 5.41
C ILE A 254 11.17 -2.21 6.90
N ASP A 255 9.99 -2.38 7.50
CA ASP A 255 9.79 -2.02 8.90
C ASP A 255 10.59 -2.89 9.86
N ARG A 256 10.81 -4.15 9.49
CA ARG A 256 11.66 -5.08 10.22
C ARG A 256 13.15 -4.88 10.00
N CYS A 257 13.52 -3.97 9.10
CA CYS A 257 14.88 -3.76 8.65
C CYS A 257 15.52 -5.04 8.05
N ASP A 258 14.70 -5.90 7.44
CA ASP A 258 15.14 -7.07 6.70
C ASP A 258 15.52 -6.65 5.27
N THR A 259 16.74 -6.13 5.13
CA THR A 259 17.23 -5.59 3.85
C THR A 259 17.40 -6.65 2.77
N ASP A 260 17.55 -7.91 3.16
CA ASP A 260 17.85 -9.01 2.24
C ASP A 260 16.60 -9.47 1.49
N SER A 261 15.44 -9.43 2.14
CA SER A 261 14.16 -9.86 1.54
C SER A 261 13.50 -8.79 0.65
N ILE A 262 13.80 -7.51 0.86
CA ILE A 262 13.14 -6.39 0.15
C ILE A 262 13.23 -6.51 -1.39
N PRO A 263 14.41 -6.75 -2.00
CA PRO A 263 14.51 -6.85 -3.46
C PRO A 263 13.64 -7.96 -4.05
N GLY A 264 13.52 -9.09 -3.34
CA GLY A 264 12.67 -10.21 -3.74
C GLY A 264 11.20 -9.81 -3.83
N HIS A 265 10.68 -9.15 -2.79
CA HIS A 265 9.28 -8.69 -2.77
C HIS A 265 8.99 -7.63 -3.84
N LEU A 266 9.93 -6.72 -4.09
CA LEU A 266 9.79 -5.72 -5.17
C LEU A 266 9.87 -6.35 -6.56
N ALA A 267 10.66 -7.41 -6.74
CA ALA A 267 10.71 -8.17 -7.98
C ALA A 267 9.38 -8.90 -8.24
N GLU A 268 8.81 -9.53 -7.22
CA GLU A 268 7.47 -10.15 -7.31
C GLU A 268 6.40 -9.12 -7.66
N LEU A 269 6.41 -7.95 -7.01
CA LEU A 269 5.49 -6.85 -7.31
C LEU A 269 5.56 -6.42 -8.79
N ALA A 270 6.75 -6.39 -9.37
CA ALA A 270 6.94 -6.02 -10.78
C ALA A 270 6.34 -7.03 -11.77
N THR A 271 6.00 -8.24 -11.33
CA THR A 271 5.37 -9.27 -12.18
C THR A 271 3.84 -9.18 -12.24
N VAL A 272 3.23 -8.31 -11.42
CA VAL A 272 1.78 -8.16 -11.32
C VAL A 272 1.35 -6.72 -11.61
N PRO A 273 0.13 -6.49 -12.15
CA PRO A 273 -0.34 -5.13 -12.39
C PRO A 273 -0.60 -4.39 -11.07
N ILE A 274 -0.05 -3.18 -10.95
CA ILE A 274 -0.17 -2.39 -9.70
C ILE A 274 -1.60 -1.89 -9.43
N GLY A 275 -2.37 -1.65 -10.50
CA GLY A 275 -3.74 -1.15 -10.42
C GLY A 275 -3.85 0.12 -9.59
N GLU A 276 -4.77 0.11 -8.63
CA GLU A 276 -5.10 1.27 -7.81
C GLU A 276 -4.16 1.49 -6.61
N TYR A 277 -3.09 0.68 -6.51
CA TYR A 277 -2.05 0.79 -5.48
C TYR A 277 -0.81 1.56 -5.96
N TRP A 278 -0.88 2.27 -7.09
CA TRP A 278 0.24 3.01 -7.68
C TRP A 278 0.90 3.99 -6.69
N ALA A 279 0.11 4.69 -5.87
CA ALA A 279 0.65 5.63 -4.89
C ALA A 279 1.36 4.91 -3.73
N ALA A 280 0.80 3.77 -3.30
CA ALA A 280 1.39 2.91 -2.29
C ALA A 280 2.74 2.33 -2.77
N GLU A 281 2.84 1.94 -4.04
CA GLU A 281 4.11 1.50 -4.64
C GLU A 281 5.19 2.57 -4.53
N ALA A 282 4.86 3.82 -4.89
CA ALA A 282 5.83 4.92 -4.82
C ALA A 282 6.33 5.12 -3.37
N TRP A 283 5.45 5.00 -2.39
CA TRP A 283 5.82 5.09 -0.98
C TRP A 283 6.71 3.94 -0.52
N VAL A 284 6.35 2.69 -0.83
CA VAL A 284 7.15 1.51 -0.47
C VAL A 284 8.54 1.57 -1.13
N ARG A 285 8.61 1.96 -2.42
CA ARG A 285 9.88 2.12 -3.12
C ARG A 285 10.73 3.27 -2.56
N ALA A 286 10.11 4.37 -2.11
CA ALA A 286 10.83 5.46 -1.45
C ALA A 286 11.53 4.99 -0.16
N TRP A 287 10.91 4.08 0.58
CA TRP A 287 11.54 3.45 1.74
C TRP A 287 12.67 2.49 1.37
N ALA A 288 12.50 1.73 0.29
CA ALA A 288 13.49 0.79 -0.22
C ALA A 288 14.64 1.45 -1.00
N ALA A 289 14.65 2.78 -1.15
CA ALA A 289 15.69 3.50 -1.87
C ALA A 289 16.93 3.69 -0.98
N TYR A 290 18.00 2.93 -1.28
CA TYR A 290 19.27 2.96 -0.53
C TYR A 290 20.44 3.53 -1.35
N SER A 291 20.31 3.58 -2.68
CA SER A 291 21.32 4.14 -3.59
C SER A 291 20.79 5.35 -4.36
N GLU A 292 21.69 6.15 -4.90
CA GLU A 292 21.35 7.26 -5.82
C GLU A 292 20.56 6.78 -7.04
N ALA A 293 20.84 5.57 -7.53
CA ALA A 293 20.08 4.98 -8.64
C ALA A 293 18.63 4.69 -8.24
N ASP A 294 18.41 4.12 -7.04
CA ASP A 294 17.05 3.84 -6.54
C ASP A 294 16.27 5.14 -6.35
N ILE A 295 16.90 6.17 -5.77
CA ILE A 295 16.28 7.47 -5.56
C ILE A 295 15.79 8.07 -6.89
N VAL A 296 16.63 8.06 -7.92
CA VAL A 296 16.26 8.56 -9.26
C VAL A 296 15.12 7.74 -9.87
N GLN A 297 15.08 6.43 -9.66
CA GLN A 297 13.96 5.59 -10.11
C GLN A 297 12.64 5.97 -9.43
N VAL A 298 12.66 6.23 -8.12
CA VAL A 298 11.46 6.68 -7.39
C VAL A 298 11.03 8.09 -7.81
N GLU A 299 11.97 9.02 -7.98
CA GLU A 299 11.68 10.38 -8.49
C GLU A 299 11.02 10.30 -9.88
N THR A 300 11.55 9.47 -10.77
CA THR A 300 10.98 9.24 -12.12
C THR A 300 9.58 8.62 -12.05
N LEU A 301 9.35 7.66 -11.15
CA LEU A 301 8.05 7.05 -10.93
C LEU A 301 7.02 8.10 -10.46
N LEU A 302 7.38 8.92 -9.48
CA LEU A 302 6.52 9.97 -8.94
C LEU A 302 6.17 11.03 -10.01
N ASP A 303 7.13 11.41 -10.85
CA ASP A 303 6.89 12.34 -11.96
C ASP A 303 5.96 11.73 -13.03
N ALA A 304 6.16 10.45 -13.38
CA ALA A 304 5.27 9.74 -14.30
C ALA A 304 3.83 9.63 -13.75
N GLN A 305 3.68 9.35 -12.45
CA GLN A 305 2.38 9.32 -11.78
C GLN A 305 1.72 10.70 -11.73
N ARG A 306 2.49 11.76 -11.47
CA ARG A 306 1.97 13.13 -11.50
C ARG A 306 1.37 13.51 -12.85
N LEU A 307 1.97 13.05 -13.94
CA LEU A 307 1.52 13.31 -15.31
C LEU A 307 0.35 12.41 -15.75
N SER A 308 0.34 11.16 -15.31
CA SER A 308 -0.66 10.17 -15.76
C SER A 308 -1.91 10.10 -14.89
N GLN A 309 -1.84 10.45 -13.60
CA GLN A 309 -2.94 10.31 -12.66
C GLN A 309 -3.78 11.59 -12.55
N PRO A 310 -5.13 11.47 -12.55
CA PRO A 310 -6.03 12.60 -12.32
C PRO A 310 -5.70 13.35 -11.03
N GLU A 311 -5.82 14.68 -11.06
CA GLU A 311 -5.53 15.52 -9.91
C GLU A 311 -6.36 15.18 -8.67
N ALA A 312 -7.67 14.94 -8.87
CA ALA A 312 -8.58 14.54 -7.80
C ALA A 312 -8.10 13.27 -7.06
N LEU A 313 -7.49 12.31 -7.77
CA LEU A 313 -6.93 11.09 -7.18
C LEU A 313 -5.62 11.33 -6.44
N ARG A 314 -4.81 12.30 -6.88
CA ARG A 314 -3.53 12.63 -6.23
C ARG A 314 -3.72 13.43 -4.93
N ARG A 315 -4.82 14.17 -4.81
CA ARG A 315 -5.07 15.12 -3.71
C ARG A 315 -6.05 14.63 -2.64
N SER A 316 -6.57 13.41 -2.79
CA SER A 316 -7.56 12.84 -1.87
C SER A 316 -7.22 11.43 -1.39
N GLY A 317 -7.81 11.05 -0.26
CA GLY A 317 -7.76 9.70 0.31
C GLY A 317 -6.34 9.19 0.59
N ALA A 318 -6.21 7.87 0.59
CA ALA A 318 -4.95 7.19 0.89
C ALA A 318 -3.84 7.52 -0.11
N SER A 319 -4.17 7.73 -1.39
CA SER A 319 -3.19 8.10 -2.43
C SER A 319 -2.43 9.38 -2.11
N SER A 320 -3.12 10.41 -1.63
CA SER A 320 -2.48 11.66 -1.20
C SER A 320 -1.51 11.44 -0.04
N ARG A 321 -1.92 10.62 0.94
CA ARG A 321 -1.09 10.24 2.09
C ARG A 321 0.19 9.52 1.67
N TYR A 322 0.09 8.54 0.77
CA TYR A 322 1.27 7.82 0.26
C TYR A 322 2.22 8.73 -0.52
N LEU A 323 1.69 9.60 -1.40
CA LEU A 323 2.51 10.53 -2.16
C LEU A 323 3.27 11.50 -1.25
N VAL A 324 2.59 12.09 -0.26
CA VAL A 324 3.23 12.95 0.74
C VAL A 324 4.34 12.21 1.49
N ALA A 325 4.08 10.99 1.94
CA ALA A 325 5.06 10.18 2.66
C ALA A 325 6.27 9.83 1.77
N ALA A 326 6.04 9.50 0.49
CA ALA A 326 7.09 9.23 -0.48
C ALA A 326 7.99 10.46 -0.70
N TYR A 327 7.39 11.64 -0.96
CA TYR A 327 8.13 12.88 -1.14
C TYR A 327 8.91 13.28 0.12
N ASP A 328 8.32 13.10 1.31
CA ASP A 328 9.02 13.36 2.57
C ASP A 328 10.24 12.47 2.77
N ARG A 329 10.10 11.18 2.45
CA ARG A 329 11.20 10.22 2.55
C ARG A 329 12.35 10.62 1.62
N LEU A 330 12.06 10.96 0.36
CA LEU A 330 13.07 11.41 -0.59
C LEU A 330 13.72 12.72 -0.17
N ALA A 331 12.93 13.70 0.31
CA ALA A 331 13.46 14.96 0.82
C ALA A 331 14.42 14.72 1.99
N THR A 332 14.07 13.81 2.90
CA THR A 332 14.91 13.40 4.03
C THR A 332 16.23 12.80 3.57
N ILE A 333 16.20 11.86 2.62
CA ILE A 333 17.41 11.23 2.07
C ILE A 333 18.31 12.27 1.39
N ARG A 334 17.71 13.24 0.69
CA ARG A 334 18.42 14.33 0.00
C ARG A 334 18.89 15.45 0.93
N GLY A 335 18.53 15.44 2.22
CA GLY A 335 18.78 16.54 3.15
C GLY A 335 18.07 17.85 2.75
N ARG A 336 16.91 17.75 2.08
CA ARG A 336 16.10 18.88 1.63
C ARG A 336 14.86 19.01 2.49
N ASN A 337 14.28 20.22 2.51
CA ASN A 337 12.95 20.40 3.08
C ASN A 337 11.89 19.84 2.13
N THR A 338 10.88 19.21 2.70
CA THR A 338 9.74 18.66 1.96
C THR A 338 8.92 19.80 1.35
N THR A 339 8.66 19.73 0.06
CA THR A 339 7.73 20.66 -0.59
C THR A 339 6.31 20.32 -0.13
N PRO A 340 5.46 21.29 0.27
CA PRO A 340 4.08 21.01 0.63
C PRO A 340 3.35 20.37 -0.54
N VAL A 341 2.84 19.16 -0.36
CA VAL A 341 1.87 18.58 -1.29
C VAL A 341 0.52 19.18 -0.93
N GLU A 342 -0.07 19.86 -1.91
CA GLU A 342 -1.35 20.54 -1.85
C GLU A 342 -2.49 19.50 -1.67
N ARG A 343 -3.43 19.72 -0.73
CA ARG A 343 -4.50 18.77 -0.36
C ARG A 343 -5.86 19.46 -0.31
N ASP A 344 -6.92 18.71 -0.59
CA ASP A 344 -8.27 19.27 -0.77
C ASP A 344 -9.18 19.20 0.48
N THR A 345 -8.71 18.69 1.63
CA THR A 345 -9.57 18.42 2.81
C THR A 345 -8.95 18.85 4.15
N ASP A 346 -9.78 18.90 5.21
CA ASP A 346 -9.40 19.11 6.62
C ASP A 346 -8.18 18.26 7.02
N PRO A 347 -7.33 18.75 7.93
CA PRO A 347 -6.11 18.05 8.30
C PRO A 347 -6.45 16.72 8.99
N SER A 348 -6.18 15.60 8.31
CA SER A 348 -6.26 14.26 8.89
C SER A 348 -5.15 14.02 9.92
N ALA A 349 -5.27 12.93 10.70
CA ALA A 349 -4.24 12.48 11.63
C ALA A 349 -2.84 12.45 11.00
N PHE A 350 -2.77 11.97 9.76
CA PHE A 350 -1.54 11.95 8.98
C PHE A 350 -1.08 13.36 8.58
N ALA A 351 -1.99 14.28 8.25
CA ALA A 351 -1.63 15.68 8.02
C ALA A 351 -1.00 16.32 9.25
N HIS A 352 -1.60 16.12 10.42
CA HIS A 352 -1.04 16.55 11.70
C HIS A 352 0.32 15.90 11.98
N LEU A 353 0.50 14.60 11.70
CA LEU A 353 1.81 13.95 11.83
C LEU A 353 2.86 14.61 10.91
N MET A 354 2.54 14.87 9.66
CA MET A 354 3.48 15.50 8.72
C MET A 354 3.80 16.95 9.11
N SER A 355 2.82 17.70 9.61
CA SER A 355 3.06 19.03 10.19
C SER A 355 3.99 18.96 11.41
N ALA A 356 3.83 17.94 12.26
CA ALA A 356 4.73 17.71 13.39
C ALA A 356 6.17 17.38 12.94
N VAL A 357 6.33 16.56 11.89
CA VAL A 357 7.64 16.25 11.28
C VAL A 357 8.31 17.53 10.76
N SER A 358 7.58 18.34 9.98
CA SER A 358 8.11 19.60 9.44
C SER A 358 8.49 20.58 10.56
N ALA A 359 7.63 20.73 11.58
CA ALA A 359 7.90 21.61 12.71
C ALA A 359 9.12 21.14 13.53
N TYR A 360 9.26 19.83 13.77
CA TYR A 360 10.40 19.24 14.45
C TYR A 360 11.71 19.52 13.69
N ARG A 361 11.74 19.28 12.37
CA ARG A 361 12.92 19.55 11.52
C ARG A 361 13.27 21.04 11.45
N ALA A 362 12.27 21.91 11.52
CA ALA A 362 12.44 23.37 11.57
C ALA A 362 12.83 23.91 12.96
N GLY A 363 12.95 23.05 13.97
CA GLY A 363 13.27 23.46 15.35
C GLY A 363 12.09 24.04 16.15
N SER A 364 10.88 24.04 15.58
CA SER A 364 9.66 24.59 16.20
C SER A 364 9.01 23.57 17.14
N MET A 365 9.67 23.30 18.28
CA MET A 365 9.32 22.17 19.16
C MET A 365 7.92 22.26 19.79
N HIS A 366 7.42 23.45 20.09
CA HIS A 366 6.06 23.63 20.62
C HIS A 366 5.01 23.25 19.57
N THR A 367 5.15 23.75 18.34
CA THR A 367 4.28 23.38 17.22
C THR A 367 4.35 21.88 16.93
N ALA A 368 5.55 21.29 16.98
CA ALA A 368 5.70 19.84 16.82
C ALA A 368 4.91 19.04 17.87
N LEU A 369 4.88 19.50 19.12
CA LEU A 369 4.10 18.88 20.19
C LEU A 369 2.59 19.01 19.99
N ASP A 370 2.12 20.19 19.61
CA ASP A 370 0.69 20.45 19.38
C ASP A 370 0.17 19.60 18.22
N GLU A 371 0.90 19.57 17.11
CA GLU A 371 0.56 18.77 15.93
C GLU A 371 0.62 17.26 16.21
N ALA A 372 1.65 16.79 16.93
CA ALA A 372 1.73 15.39 17.33
C ALA A 372 0.57 15.00 18.26
N ALA A 373 0.11 15.91 19.14
CA ALA A 373 -1.03 15.67 20.00
C ALA A 373 -2.35 15.56 19.22
N ARG A 374 -2.57 16.42 18.21
CA ARG A 374 -3.73 16.35 17.31
C ARG A 374 -3.74 15.03 16.51
N ALA A 375 -2.60 14.65 15.95
CA ALA A 375 -2.46 13.36 15.26
C ALA A 375 -2.87 12.17 16.14
N LEU A 376 -2.45 12.19 17.42
CA LEU A 376 -2.80 11.17 18.40
C LEU A 376 -4.27 11.19 18.84
N GLN A 377 -5.05 12.25 18.59
CA GLN A 377 -6.47 12.26 18.92
C GLN A 377 -7.30 11.53 17.86
N GLU A 378 -6.87 11.60 16.60
CA GLU A 378 -7.63 11.14 15.44
C GLU A 378 -7.35 9.68 15.06
N ASP A 379 -6.11 9.20 15.24
CA ASP A 379 -5.72 7.84 14.85
C ASP A 379 -4.96 7.11 15.97
N ARG A 380 -5.24 5.81 16.07
CA ARG A 380 -4.70 4.87 17.06
C ARG A 380 -3.87 3.76 16.41
N GLY A 381 -3.65 3.78 15.10
CA GLY A 381 -2.79 2.83 14.38
C GLY A 381 -1.34 2.85 14.90
N PRO A 382 -0.71 1.69 15.13
CA PRO A 382 0.65 1.61 15.69
C PRO A 382 1.69 2.46 14.95
N ARG A 383 1.64 2.53 13.61
CA ARG A 383 2.60 3.31 12.80
C ARG A 383 2.53 4.79 13.13
N LEU A 384 1.33 5.40 13.03
CA LEU A 384 1.14 6.82 13.29
C LEU A 384 1.36 7.13 14.77
N GLN A 385 0.85 6.28 15.66
CA GLN A 385 0.93 6.50 17.10
C GLN A 385 2.37 6.50 17.62
N SER A 386 3.19 5.53 17.22
CA SER A 386 4.59 5.48 17.62
C SER A 386 5.41 6.63 17.01
N ALA A 387 5.17 6.96 15.74
CA ALA A 387 5.78 8.11 15.06
C ALA A 387 5.51 9.44 15.77
N ALA A 388 4.24 9.74 16.08
CA ALA A 388 3.86 10.96 16.79
C ALA A 388 4.45 11.02 18.21
N LYS A 389 4.51 9.88 18.91
CA LYS A 389 5.12 9.81 20.25
C LYS A 389 6.63 9.98 20.23
N LEU A 390 7.33 9.46 19.21
CA LEU A 390 8.77 9.70 19.02
C LEU A 390 9.04 11.19 18.78
N LEU A 391 8.28 11.83 17.88
CA LEU A 391 8.39 13.28 17.63
C LEU A 391 8.15 14.09 18.92
N ALA A 392 7.12 13.71 19.69
CA ALA A 392 6.82 14.37 20.95
C ALA A 392 7.91 14.15 22.01
N ALA A 393 8.53 12.96 22.06
CA ALA A 393 9.66 12.69 22.93
C ALA A 393 10.88 13.56 22.55
N ALA A 394 11.23 13.60 21.27
CA ALA A 394 12.32 14.40 20.74
C ALA A 394 12.11 15.91 20.99
N ALA A 395 10.91 16.43 20.72
CA ALA A 395 10.59 17.83 20.98
C ALA A 395 10.64 18.18 22.49
N ARG A 396 10.16 17.28 23.38
CA ARG A 396 10.27 17.46 24.83
C ARG A 396 11.72 17.46 25.31
N LEU A 397 12.54 16.59 24.75
CA LEU A 397 13.97 16.53 25.04
C LEU A 397 14.66 17.85 24.68
N SER A 398 14.41 18.36 23.46
CA SER A 398 14.95 19.66 23.02
C SER A 398 14.48 20.85 23.87
N LEU A 399 13.34 20.73 24.54
CA LEU A 399 12.81 21.73 25.49
C LEU A 399 13.29 21.52 26.94
N GLY A 400 14.19 20.57 27.20
CA GLY A 400 14.70 20.27 28.54
C GLY A 400 13.71 19.55 29.45
N ARG A 401 12.64 18.94 28.90
CA ARG A 401 11.59 18.24 29.66
C ARG A 401 11.87 16.74 29.73
N SER A 402 12.98 16.37 30.36
CA SER A 402 13.55 15.01 30.30
C SER A 402 12.60 13.90 30.77
N GLU A 403 11.88 14.09 31.89
CA GLU A 403 10.94 13.09 32.39
C GLU A 403 9.76 12.83 31.43
N ALA A 404 9.17 13.91 30.91
CA ALA A 404 8.09 13.81 29.93
C ALA A 404 8.58 13.23 28.59
N ALA A 405 9.83 13.51 28.20
CA ALA A 405 10.47 12.93 27.03
C ALA A 405 10.65 11.41 27.20
N ALA A 406 11.18 10.97 28.33
CA ALA A 406 11.37 9.55 28.67
C ALA A 406 10.05 8.77 28.67
N THR A 407 8.98 9.31 29.25
CA THR A 407 7.64 8.68 29.23
C THR A 407 7.10 8.53 27.81
N SER A 408 7.25 9.57 26.99
CA SER A 408 6.80 9.56 25.59
C SER A 408 7.56 8.53 24.76
N PHE A 409 8.90 8.49 24.94
CA PHE A 409 9.78 7.55 24.27
C PHE A 409 9.49 6.11 24.68
N THR A 410 9.34 5.84 25.98
CA THR A 410 9.02 4.50 26.51
C THR A 410 7.72 3.95 25.90
N THR A 411 6.70 4.80 25.79
CA THR A 411 5.43 4.40 25.17
C THR A 411 5.58 4.14 23.67
N ALA A 412 6.34 4.99 22.95
CA ALA A 412 6.60 4.79 21.53
C ALA A 412 7.39 3.50 21.28
N HIS A 413 8.43 3.28 22.08
CA HIS A 413 9.28 2.09 22.06
C HIS A 413 8.45 0.82 22.30
N ALA A 414 7.57 0.79 23.30
CA ALA A 414 6.69 -0.35 23.55
C ALA A 414 5.82 -0.72 22.33
N ILE A 415 5.23 0.28 21.65
CA ILE A 415 4.46 0.06 20.42
C ILE A 415 5.36 -0.50 19.30
N ILE A 416 6.55 0.10 19.14
CA ILE A 416 7.50 -0.32 18.11
C ILE A 416 7.97 -1.75 18.35
N GLU A 417 8.28 -2.15 19.58
CA GLU A 417 8.77 -3.50 19.87
C GLU A 417 7.67 -4.56 19.72
N ILE A 418 6.43 -4.27 20.16
CA ILE A 418 5.29 -5.17 20.01
C ILE A 418 5.02 -5.49 18.52
N GLU A 419 4.99 -4.44 17.70
CA GLU A 419 4.75 -4.57 16.27
C GLU A 419 6.05 -4.67 15.45
N ARG A 420 7.22 -4.73 16.10
CA ARG A 420 8.56 -4.70 15.48
C ARG A 420 8.66 -3.67 14.34
N LEU A 421 8.18 -2.45 14.56
CA LEU A 421 8.12 -1.32 13.60
C LEU A 421 9.43 -0.50 13.61
N TYR A 422 10.58 -1.16 13.43
CA TYR A 422 11.89 -0.56 13.69
C TYR A 422 12.24 0.62 12.75
N SER A 423 11.71 0.64 11.53
CA SER A 423 11.84 1.78 10.61
C SER A 423 11.38 3.12 11.23
N ASN A 424 10.40 3.10 12.14
CA ASN A 424 9.84 4.31 12.75
C ASN A 424 10.85 5.07 13.62
N TYR A 425 11.88 4.41 14.13
CA TYR A 425 12.96 5.11 14.84
C TYR A 425 13.64 6.18 13.97
N SER A 426 13.62 6.04 12.63
CA SER A 426 14.21 7.00 11.70
C SER A 426 13.43 8.31 11.56
N ILE A 427 12.26 8.46 12.19
CA ILE A 427 11.47 9.70 12.12
C ILE A 427 12.10 10.85 12.92
N ILE A 428 12.90 10.54 13.93
CA ILE A 428 13.63 11.51 14.75
C ILE A 428 15.13 11.47 14.43
N ALA A 429 15.84 12.56 14.75
CA ALA A 429 17.27 12.63 14.53
C ALA A 429 18.03 11.54 15.34
N PRO A 430 19.08 10.92 14.78
CA PRO A 430 19.88 9.90 15.47
C PRO A 430 20.41 10.36 16.83
N ALA A 431 20.78 11.64 16.97
CA ALA A 431 21.24 12.21 18.23
C ALA A 431 20.17 12.14 19.34
N HIS A 432 18.92 12.51 19.03
CA HIS A 432 17.83 12.41 19.99
C HIS A 432 17.50 10.94 20.30
N LEU A 433 17.54 10.05 19.30
CA LEU A 433 17.31 8.63 19.52
C LEU A 433 18.33 8.01 20.49
N LEU A 434 19.62 8.33 20.31
CA LEU A 434 20.70 7.88 21.19
C LEU A 434 20.54 8.42 22.62
N GLU A 435 20.19 9.70 22.78
CA GLU A 435 20.00 10.31 24.10
C GLU A 435 18.76 9.75 24.82
N LEU A 436 17.64 9.55 24.10
CA LEU A 436 16.42 8.94 24.65
C LEU A 436 16.66 7.47 25.04
N SER A 437 17.36 6.70 24.21
CA SER A 437 17.75 5.32 24.54
C SER A 437 18.65 5.28 25.77
N ALA A 438 19.68 6.12 25.84
CA ALA A 438 20.60 6.15 26.97
C ALA A 438 19.92 6.58 28.28
N SER A 439 19.03 7.58 28.23
CA SER A 439 18.33 8.08 29.42
C SER A 439 17.28 7.11 29.96
N THR A 440 16.70 6.26 29.11
CA THR A 440 15.69 5.27 29.52
C THR A 440 16.27 3.87 29.74
N GLY A 441 17.49 3.61 29.27
CA GLY A 441 18.10 2.27 29.29
C GLY A 441 17.47 1.28 28.31
N LEU A 442 16.61 1.75 27.39
CA LEU A 442 15.92 0.92 26.42
C LEU A 442 16.82 0.68 25.19
N PHE A 443 16.92 -0.57 24.78
CA PHE A 443 17.65 -0.96 23.58
C PHE A 443 16.86 -0.61 22.32
N VAL A 444 17.53 -0.10 21.28
CA VAL A 444 16.89 0.27 20.01
C VAL A 444 17.45 -0.56 18.87
N HIS A 445 16.57 -1.28 18.18
CA HIS A 445 16.87 -1.90 16.90
C HIS A 445 16.92 -0.81 15.82
N SER A 446 18.07 -0.16 15.64
CA SER A 446 18.22 0.84 14.57
C SER A 446 18.27 0.13 13.22
N PRO A 447 17.53 0.63 12.19
CA PRO A 447 17.84 0.27 10.82
C PRO A 447 19.31 0.56 10.60
N ALA A 448 20.09 -0.43 10.19
CA ALA A 448 21.39 -0.16 9.63
C ALA A 448 21.12 0.70 8.38
N VAL A 449 21.37 2.01 8.46
CA VAL A 449 21.67 2.74 7.23
C VAL A 449 22.80 1.93 6.59
N PRO A 450 22.68 1.44 5.34
CA PRO A 450 23.78 0.80 4.64
C PRO A 450 24.94 1.79 4.60
N THR A 451 25.75 1.71 5.64
CA THR A 451 26.93 2.50 5.86
C THR A 451 28.01 1.48 6.06
N ASP A 452 28.23 0.72 5.00
CA ASP A 452 29.49 0.03 4.74
C ASP A 452 30.68 1.03 4.86
N GLN A 453 30.39 2.33 4.78
CA GLN A 453 31.32 3.41 5.08
C GLN A 453 31.40 3.83 6.56
N THR A 454 30.38 3.77 7.43
CA THR A 454 30.51 4.29 8.83
C THR A 454 31.21 3.32 9.76
N ALA A 455 31.00 2.01 9.62
CA ALA A 455 31.75 1.01 10.40
C ALA A 455 33.25 1.06 10.07
N THR A 456 33.57 1.14 8.77
CA THR A 456 34.95 1.29 8.27
C THR A 456 35.55 2.64 8.63
N THR A 457 34.78 3.74 8.51
CA THR A 457 35.24 5.09 8.86
C THR A 457 35.44 5.25 10.37
N GLY A 458 34.56 4.67 11.21
CA GLY A 458 34.70 4.67 12.67
C GLY A 458 35.97 3.93 13.13
N ALA A 459 36.21 2.74 12.57
CA ALA A 459 37.44 1.98 12.82
C ALA A 459 38.70 2.70 12.29
N ALA A 460 38.64 3.27 11.09
CA ALA A 460 39.73 4.05 10.51
C ALA A 460 40.05 5.29 11.35
N LEU A 461 39.04 6.03 11.81
CA LEU A 461 39.18 7.20 12.68
C LEU A 461 39.70 6.83 14.08
N ALA A 462 39.32 5.68 14.61
CA ALA A 462 39.86 5.13 15.86
C ALA A 462 41.33 4.72 15.73
N SER A 463 41.77 4.29 14.54
CA SER A 463 43.16 3.93 14.24
C SER A 463 44.11 5.12 14.02
N LEU A 464 43.56 6.34 13.91
CA LEU A 464 44.36 7.55 13.76
C LEU A 464 45.08 7.89 15.06
N SER A 465 46.38 8.14 14.96
CA SER A 465 47.14 8.73 16.05
C SER A 465 46.62 10.13 16.37
N ARG A 466 46.92 10.61 17.59
CA ARG A 466 46.60 11.98 18.01
C ARG A 466 47.06 13.04 17.01
N ARG A 467 48.22 12.82 16.38
CA ARG A 467 48.80 13.75 15.40
C ARG A 467 48.07 13.72 14.06
N GLU A 468 47.71 12.53 13.58
CA GLU A 468 46.92 12.36 12.36
C GLU A 468 45.52 12.97 12.52
N ARG A 469 44.90 12.81 13.70
CA ARG A 469 43.61 13.44 14.01
C ARG A 469 43.69 14.96 14.03
N GLN A 470 44.72 15.55 14.65
CA GLN A 470 44.93 17.01 14.62
C GLN A 470 45.08 17.53 13.18
N VAL A 471 45.88 16.86 12.35
CA VAL A 471 46.05 17.24 10.94
C VAL A 471 44.71 17.11 10.18
N LEU A 472 43.93 16.06 10.42
CA LEU A 472 42.63 15.85 9.79
C LEU A 472 41.64 17.00 10.06
N VAL A 473 41.57 17.49 11.31
CA VAL A 473 40.73 18.66 11.68
C VAL A 473 41.14 19.89 10.88
N HIS A 474 42.44 20.18 10.81
CA HIS A 474 42.93 21.33 10.04
C HIS A 474 42.74 21.19 8.51
N LEU A 475 42.77 19.96 7.99
CA LEU A 475 42.52 19.70 6.56
C LEU A 475 41.07 19.99 6.14
N ALA A 476 40.12 19.95 7.08
CA ALA A 476 38.72 20.30 6.85
C ALA A 476 38.46 21.81 6.74
N SER A 477 39.45 22.63 7.10
CA SER A 477 39.46 24.08 6.83
C SER A 477 40.26 24.41 5.57
N ASP A 478 40.19 25.63 5.06
CA ASP A 478 40.96 26.09 3.88
C ASP A 478 42.46 26.39 4.18
N GLN A 479 43.00 25.90 5.30
CA GLN A 479 44.39 26.14 5.68
C GLN A 479 45.38 25.44 4.74
N SER A 480 46.38 26.18 4.26
CA SER A 480 47.50 25.61 3.50
C SER A 480 48.35 24.67 4.37
N LEU A 481 49.04 23.69 3.77
CA LEU A 481 49.92 22.78 4.54
C LEU A 481 51.01 23.52 5.33
N GLN A 482 51.42 24.72 4.89
CA GLN A 482 52.35 25.56 5.63
C GLN A 482 51.68 26.15 6.88
N SER A 483 50.48 26.71 6.74
CA SER A 483 49.71 27.25 7.87
C SER A 483 49.38 26.17 8.92
N ILE A 484 49.09 24.94 8.48
CA ILE A 484 48.90 23.79 9.37
C ILE A 484 50.19 23.46 10.12
N ALA A 485 51.34 23.53 9.44
CA ALA A 485 52.65 23.27 10.04
C ALA A 485 52.96 24.31 11.13
N ASP A 486 52.69 25.58 10.86
CA ASP A 486 52.87 26.69 11.79
C ASP A 486 51.95 26.55 13.00
N THR A 487 50.66 26.24 12.78
CA THR A 487 49.64 26.05 13.83
C THR A 487 49.99 24.88 14.75
N LEU A 488 50.53 23.80 14.18
CA LEU A 488 50.88 22.59 14.92
C LEU A 488 52.34 22.59 15.41
N PHE A 489 53.10 23.67 15.22
CA PHE A 489 54.51 23.83 15.58
C PHE A 489 55.42 22.69 15.05
N VAL A 490 55.30 22.35 13.77
CA VAL A 490 56.14 21.33 13.10
C VAL A 490 56.58 21.77 11.71
N SER A 491 57.49 21.01 11.09
CA SER A 491 57.88 21.27 9.71
C SER A 491 56.77 20.91 8.71
N LYS A 492 56.72 21.61 7.57
CA LYS A 492 55.83 21.29 6.44
C LYS A 492 56.00 19.84 5.94
N ASN A 493 57.23 19.31 5.98
CA ASN A 493 57.52 17.93 5.61
C ASN A 493 56.89 16.92 6.58
N THR A 494 56.85 17.24 7.86
CA THR A 494 56.15 16.44 8.88
C THR A 494 54.65 16.40 8.62
N VAL A 495 54.04 17.53 8.27
CA VAL A 495 52.61 17.58 7.89
C VAL A 495 52.37 16.74 6.65
N LYS A 496 53.19 16.89 5.59
CA LYS A 496 53.05 16.11 4.35
C LYS A 496 53.12 14.59 4.60
N THR A 497 54.07 14.15 5.43
CA THR A 497 54.23 12.73 5.78
C THR A 497 53.06 12.22 6.62
N THR A 498 52.59 13.03 7.57
CA THR A 498 51.42 12.71 8.40
C THR A 498 50.15 12.62 7.55
N THR A 499 49.95 13.53 6.59
CA THR A 499 48.83 13.51 5.64
C THR A 499 48.86 12.27 4.75
N SER A 500 50.03 11.81 4.32
CA SER A 500 50.16 10.57 3.53
C SER A 500 49.78 9.33 4.34
N SER A 501 50.24 9.23 5.59
CA SER A 501 49.83 8.14 6.51
C SER A 501 48.33 8.18 6.82
N LEU A 502 47.80 9.38 7.08
CA LEU A 502 46.38 9.65 7.29
C LEU A 502 45.53 9.18 6.11
N TYR A 503 45.87 9.58 4.88
CA TYR A 503 45.14 9.18 3.67
C TYR A 503 45.13 7.66 3.48
N ARG A 504 46.27 7.01 3.70
CA ARG A 504 46.36 5.54 3.66
C ARG A 504 45.47 4.88 4.71
N LYS A 505 45.46 5.39 5.94
CA LYS A 505 44.61 4.85 7.03
C LYS A 505 43.12 5.09 6.80
N LEU A 506 42.77 6.20 6.13
CA LEU A 506 41.40 6.54 5.77
C LEU A 506 40.94 5.91 4.45
N GLY A 507 41.83 5.26 3.70
CA GLY A 507 41.52 4.68 2.38
C GLY A 507 41.22 5.72 1.28
N VAL A 508 41.72 6.95 1.43
CA VAL A 508 41.49 8.05 0.48
C VAL A 508 42.79 8.50 -0.18
N ASN A 509 42.69 9.26 -1.28
CA ASN A 509 43.85 9.77 -2.02
C ASN A 509 43.84 11.30 -2.20
N SER A 510 42.87 12.01 -1.62
CA SER A 510 42.73 13.46 -1.79
C SER A 510 42.37 14.19 -0.50
N ARG A 511 42.73 15.49 -0.44
CA ARG A 511 42.40 16.37 0.68
C ARG A 511 40.90 16.50 0.89
N ARG A 512 40.17 16.69 -0.21
CA ARG A 512 38.71 16.86 -0.18
C ARG A 512 38.03 15.62 0.39
N ALA A 513 38.42 14.43 -0.06
CA ALA A 513 37.88 13.19 0.48
C ALA A 513 38.16 13.00 1.99
N ALA A 514 39.34 13.40 2.47
CA ALA A 514 39.65 13.38 3.90
C ALA A 514 38.84 14.42 4.70
N ALA A 515 38.65 15.63 4.16
CA ALA A 515 37.81 16.68 4.77
C ALA A 515 36.34 16.24 4.87
N ASP A 516 35.80 15.61 3.82
CA ASP A 516 34.43 15.08 3.80
C ASP A 516 34.24 13.97 4.85
N ILE A 517 35.28 13.18 5.14
CA ILE A 517 35.26 12.19 6.23
C ILE A 517 35.22 12.89 7.60
N ALA A 518 36.02 13.94 7.78
CA ALA A 518 36.08 14.68 9.05
C ALA A 518 34.75 15.37 9.38
N GLN A 519 34.08 15.98 8.39
CA GLN A 519 32.77 16.60 8.55
C GLN A 519 31.67 15.57 8.86
N ARG A 520 31.62 14.45 8.10
CA ARG A 520 30.65 13.37 8.36
C ARG A 520 30.80 12.75 9.75
N ALA A 521 32.02 12.73 10.28
CA ALA A 521 32.31 12.19 11.61
C ALA A 521 32.14 13.22 12.75
N GLY A 522 31.80 14.48 12.45
CA GLY A 522 31.59 15.52 13.46
C GLY A 522 32.84 15.90 14.26
N ILE A 523 34.04 15.71 13.69
CA ILE A 523 35.32 16.05 14.35
C ILE A 523 35.99 17.31 13.78
N ALA A 524 35.44 17.87 12.70
CA ALA A 524 35.90 19.09 12.05
C ALA A 524 35.07 20.30 12.46
#